data_AF-A0A972QHU7-F1
#
_entry.id   AF-A0A972QHU7-F1
#
_cell.length_a   1.000
_cell.length_b   1.000
_cell.length_c   1.000
_cell.angle_alpha   90.00
_cell.angle_beta   90.00
_cell.angle_gamma   90.00
#
_symmetry.space_group_name_H-M   'P 1'
#
loop_
_entity.id
_entity.type
_entity.pdbx_description
1 polymer ?
#
loop_
_entity_poly.entity_id
_entity_poly.type
_entity_poly.pdbx_seq_one_letter_code
_entity_poly.pdbx_strand_id
1 'polypeptide(L)'
;VYVIKGRDRLKNARQSGGMHASKVFILDDGFQHRRLKRDLDIVLVDSHDGFGNGRIFPGGTLREPPSAIKRADVVVLTKSDFGKDNVRNLRIILSGKFKKHKSLEAIYKPSWLYSLRDGSRKEIDAIRSKKVSLVSAVANPAYFKYMVNNLGAEIIHKMDFPDHHNYTQKDFERIEKTAIEQGCEYVVVTEKDMVKLAKLDIKNLKLEILVLHVELEITKGMEELVAGLNSMLSS
;
A
#
# COMPACT_ATOMS: atom_id res chain seq x y z
N VAL A 1 0.33 16.69 -10.07
CA VAL A 1 -0.68 15.65 -10.38
C VAL A 1 -2.04 16.18 -9.93
N TYR A 2 -3.05 16.17 -10.80
CA TYR A 2 -4.42 16.56 -10.44
C TYR A 2 -5.22 15.31 -10.06
N VAL A 3 -5.96 15.37 -8.94
CA VAL A 3 -6.79 14.26 -8.47
C VAL A 3 -8.25 14.60 -8.69
N ILE A 4 -8.96 13.76 -9.45
CA ILE A 4 -10.39 13.93 -9.73
C ILE A 4 -11.14 12.72 -9.19
N LYS A 5 -12.08 12.95 -8.28
CA LYS A 5 -12.89 11.90 -7.66
C LYS A 5 -14.28 11.86 -8.29
N GLY A 6 -14.72 10.69 -8.73
CA GLY A 6 -16.10 10.46 -9.18
C GLY A 6 -16.30 9.09 -9.81
N ARG A 7 -17.55 8.62 -9.84
CA ARG A 7 -17.89 7.27 -10.33
C ARG A 7 -17.82 7.16 -11.85
N ASP A 8 -18.16 8.22 -12.58
CA ASP A 8 -18.11 8.26 -14.05
C ASP A 8 -16.73 8.75 -14.51
N ARG A 9 -15.81 7.79 -14.69
CA ARG A 9 -14.43 8.08 -15.07
C ARG A 9 -14.34 8.70 -16.47
N LEU A 10 -15.25 8.35 -17.39
CA LEU A 10 -15.28 8.89 -18.75
C LEU A 10 -15.69 10.37 -18.75
N LYS A 11 -16.74 10.72 -18.01
CA LYS A 11 -17.18 12.11 -17.85
C LYS A 11 -16.09 12.97 -17.20
N ASN A 12 -15.46 12.45 -16.13
CA ASN A 12 -14.38 13.13 -15.43
C ASN A 12 -13.15 13.37 -16.33
N ALA A 13 -12.76 12.36 -17.13
CA ALA A 13 -11.67 12.50 -18.10
C ALA A 13 -11.99 13.55 -19.17
N ARG A 14 -13.21 13.56 -19.70
CA ARG A 14 -13.65 14.55 -20.70
C ARG A 14 -13.68 15.97 -20.16
N GLN A 15 -14.18 16.17 -18.93
CA GLN A 15 -14.23 17.49 -18.29
C GLN A 15 -12.83 18.03 -17.98
N SER A 16 -11.88 17.16 -17.64
CA SER A 16 -10.50 17.55 -17.33
C SER A 16 -9.61 17.76 -18.54
N GLY A 17 -9.84 17.03 -19.64
CA GLY A 17 -9.18 17.26 -20.92
C GLY A 17 -9.38 18.69 -21.44
N GLY A 18 -10.54 19.30 -21.16
CA GLY A 18 -10.84 20.69 -21.49
C GLY A 18 -10.25 21.74 -20.54
N MET A 19 -9.97 21.39 -19.27
CA MET A 19 -9.50 22.36 -18.25
C MET A 19 -8.00 22.32 -17.99
N HIS A 20 -7.31 21.20 -18.22
CA HIS A 20 -5.94 20.99 -17.73
C HIS A 20 -4.93 20.45 -18.75
N ALA A 21 -5.31 20.27 -20.02
CA ALA A 21 -4.42 19.78 -21.10
C ALA A 21 -3.56 18.56 -20.71
N SER A 22 -4.14 17.64 -19.92
CA SER A 22 -3.43 16.45 -19.43
C SER A 22 -3.05 15.52 -20.57
N LYS A 23 -1.75 15.20 -20.69
CA LYS A 23 -1.24 14.23 -21.67
C LYS A 23 -1.41 12.77 -21.24
N VAL A 24 -1.57 12.52 -19.94
CA VAL A 24 -1.64 11.18 -19.34
C VAL A 24 -2.73 11.14 -18.29
N PHE A 25 -3.52 10.07 -18.30
CA PHE A 25 -4.53 9.79 -17.27
C PHE A 25 -4.13 8.52 -16.53
N ILE A 26 -4.14 8.57 -15.19
CA ILE A 26 -3.91 7.41 -14.33
C ILE A 26 -5.24 7.04 -13.67
N LEU A 27 -5.66 5.78 -13.86
CA LEU A 27 -6.85 5.23 -13.24
C LEU A 27 -6.48 4.46 -11.98
N ASP A 28 -6.62 5.09 -10.81
CA ASP A 28 -6.51 4.37 -9.54
C ASP A 28 -7.68 3.37 -9.38
N ASP A 29 -7.38 2.14 -8.96
CA ASP A 29 -8.31 0.99 -8.89
C ASP A 29 -9.16 0.82 -10.17
N GLY A 30 -8.52 0.92 -11.34
CA GLY A 30 -9.18 0.98 -12.64
C GLY A 30 -9.41 -0.35 -13.35
N PHE A 31 -8.83 -1.46 -12.88
CA PHE A 31 -8.72 -2.70 -13.66
C PHE A 31 -10.09 -3.30 -14.02
N GLN A 32 -11.07 -3.24 -13.11
CA GLN A 32 -12.45 -3.68 -13.32
C GLN A 32 -13.27 -2.71 -14.19
N HIS A 33 -12.82 -1.46 -14.37
CA HIS A 33 -13.55 -0.43 -15.10
C HIS A 33 -13.38 -0.58 -16.63
N ARG A 34 -14.00 -1.61 -17.20
CA ARG A 34 -13.85 -1.99 -18.61
C ARG A 34 -14.47 -1.03 -19.62
N ARG A 35 -15.34 -0.10 -19.19
CA ARG A 35 -16.03 0.84 -20.08
C ARG A 35 -15.12 1.94 -20.63
N LEU A 36 -13.96 2.17 -20.02
CA LEU A 36 -12.98 3.13 -20.49
C LEU A 36 -11.84 2.37 -21.16
N LYS A 37 -11.54 2.69 -22.42
CA LYS A 37 -10.35 2.16 -23.09
C LYS A 37 -9.11 2.65 -22.33
N ARG A 38 -8.14 1.76 -22.13
CA ARG A 38 -6.85 2.02 -21.51
C ARG A 38 -5.79 1.55 -22.48
N ASP A 39 -4.74 2.35 -22.65
CA ASP A 39 -3.63 1.99 -23.54
C ASP A 39 -2.64 1.06 -22.84
N LEU A 40 -2.58 1.09 -21.50
CA LEU A 40 -1.76 0.22 -20.67
C LEU A 40 -2.53 -0.23 -19.42
N ASP A 41 -2.65 -1.54 -19.22
CA ASP A 41 -3.21 -2.13 -17.99
C ASP A 41 -2.10 -2.69 -17.09
N ILE A 42 -1.90 -2.07 -15.92
CA ILE A 42 -0.98 -2.54 -14.87
C ILE A 42 -1.79 -3.15 -13.73
N VAL A 43 -1.50 -4.40 -13.38
CA VAL A 43 -2.14 -5.11 -12.26
C VAL A 43 -1.15 -5.35 -11.14
N LEU A 44 -1.55 -5.03 -9.92
CA LEU A 44 -0.80 -5.38 -8.72
C LEU A 44 -1.27 -6.75 -8.21
N VAL A 45 -0.31 -7.64 -7.94
CA VAL A 45 -0.55 -8.93 -7.28
C VAL A 45 0.30 -8.96 -6.03
N ASP A 46 -0.33 -9.17 -4.88
CA ASP A 46 0.36 -9.37 -3.61
C ASP A 46 1.19 -10.66 -3.71
N SER A 47 2.51 -10.57 -3.54
CA SER A 47 3.39 -11.73 -3.67
C SER A 47 3.18 -12.76 -2.57
N HIS A 48 2.68 -12.35 -1.41
CA HIS A 48 2.44 -13.24 -0.28
C HIS A 48 1.16 -14.04 -0.50
N ASP A 49 0.05 -13.36 -0.80
CA ASP A 49 -1.26 -13.99 -0.94
C ASP A 49 -1.50 -14.59 -2.33
N GLY A 50 -0.86 -14.04 -3.36
CA GLY A 50 -1.03 -14.43 -4.75
C GLY A 50 -2.48 -14.36 -5.20
N PHE A 51 -3.05 -15.51 -5.57
CA PHE A 51 -4.48 -15.65 -5.92
C PHE A 51 -5.32 -16.26 -4.80
N GLY A 52 -4.77 -16.42 -3.59
CA GLY A 52 -5.43 -17.04 -2.44
C GLY A 52 -5.98 -18.43 -2.77
N ASN A 53 -7.26 -18.66 -2.45
CA ASN A 53 -7.97 -19.90 -2.80
C ASN A 53 -8.51 -19.93 -4.25
N GLY A 54 -8.21 -18.92 -5.07
CA GLY A 54 -8.63 -18.80 -6.46
C GLY A 54 -10.11 -18.48 -6.69
N ARG A 55 -10.88 -18.24 -5.63
CA ARG A 55 -12.34 -17.97 -5.71
C ARG A 55 -12.65 -16.48 -5.62
N ILE A 56 -13.73 -16.11 -6.30
CA ILE A 56 -14.29 -14.76 -6.25
C ILE A 56 -15.13 -14.60 -4.97
N PHE A 57 -15.20 -13.39 -4.44
CA PHE A 57 -16.08 -13.03 -3.32
C PHE A 57 -17.54 -13.49 -3.57
N PRO A 58 -18.24 -14.06 -2.56
CA PRO A 58 -17.82 -14.28 -1.17
C PRO A 58 -17.02 -15.57 -0.93
N GLY A 59 -16.84 -16.42 -1.95
CA GLY A 59 -16.12 -17.70 -1.82
C GLY A 59 -14.59 -17.57 -1.67
N GLY A 60 -14.05 -16.37 -1.82
CA GLY A 60 -12.65 -15.98 -1.66
C GLY A 60 -12.52 -14.45 -1.63
N THR A 61 -11.29 -13.93 -1.68
CA THR A 61 -11.03 -12.47 -1.62
C THR A 61 -10.94 -11.79 -2.98
N LEU A 62 -10.92 -12.56 -4.08
CA LEU A 62 -10.75 -12.00 -5.42
C LEU A 62 -12.01 -11.26 -5.87
N ARG A 63 -11.83 -10.09 -6.52
CA ARG A 63 -12.92 -9.34 -7.18
C ARG A 63 -13.26 -9.90 -8.57
N GLU A 64 -12.33 -10.60 -9.19
CA GLU A 64 -12.42 -11.18 -10.53
C GLU A 64 -11.71 -12.55 -10.55
N PRO A 65 -12.05 -13.48 -11.47
CA PRO A 65 -11.37 -14.77 -11.52
C PRO A 65 -9.88 -14.58 -11.86
N PRO A 66 -8.96 -15.49 -11.46
CA PRO A 66 -7.54 -15.38 -11.79
C PRO A 66 -7.26 -15.21 -13.29
N SER A 67 -8.13 -15.76 -14.15
CA SER A 67 -8.03 -15.61 -15.60
C SER A 67 -8.17 -14.16 -16.11
N ALA A 68 -8.73 -13.25 -15.31
CA ALA A 68 -8.83 -11.82 -15.63
C ALA A 68 -7.46 -11.17 -15.84
N ILE A 69 -6.41 -11.72 -15.24
CA ILE A 69 -5.03 -11.22 -15.40
C ILE A 69 -4.57 -11.22 -16.85
N LYS A 70 -5.16 -12.05 -17.72
CA LYS A 70 -4.89 -12.08 -19.17
C LYS A 70 -5.06 -10.71 -19.87
N ARG A 71 -5.80 -9.80 -19.25
CA ARG A 71 -5.99 -8.42 -19.76
C ARG A 71 -4.88 -7.45 -19.34
N ALA A 72 -4.07 -7.81 -18.35
CA ALA A 72 -2.94 -6.98 -17.95
C ALA A 72 -1.88 -6.98 -19.05
N ASP A 73 -1.23 -5.85 -19.24
CA ASP A 73 -0.01 -5.77 -20.04
C ASP A 73 1.21 -5.98 -19.13
N VAL A 74 1.13 -5.45 -17.91
CA VAL A 74 2.17 -5.55 -16.88
C VAL A 74 1.56 -6.06 -15.58
N VAL A 75 2.26 -6.98 -14.93
CA VAL A 75 1.92 -7.46 -13.58
C VAL A 75 3.03 -7.03 -12.63
N VAL A 76 2.69 -6.33 -11.56
CA VAL A 76 3.63 -5.97 -10.49
C VAL A 76 3.38 -6.86 -9.30
N LEU A 77 4.37 -7.69 -8.98
CA LEU A 77 4.41 -8.51 -7.78
C LEU A 77 4.84 -7.62 -6.60
N THR A 78 3.89 -7.18 -5.79
CA THR A 78 4.14 -6.31 -4.63
C THR A 78 4.53 -7.12 -3.40
N LYS A 79 5.17 -6.48 -2.41
CA LYS A 79 5.66 -7.17 -1.19
C LYS A 79 6.60 -8.34 -1.52
N SER A 80 7.42 -8.19 -2.55
CA SER A 80 8.28 -9.28 -3.04
C SER A 80 9.39 -9.68 -2.05
N ASP A 81 9.58 -8.90 -0.99
CA ASP A 81 10.45 -9.17 0.15
C ASP A 81 9.78 -10.03 1.25
N PHE A 82 8.47 -10.24 1.18
CA PHE A 82 7.67 -10.91 2.21
C PHE A 82 7.18 -12.28 1.73
N GLY A 83 7.82 -13.35 2.21
CA GLY A 83 7.52 -14.73 1.80
C GLY A 83 8.21 -15.10 0.48
N LYS A 84 9.55 -15.24 0.52
CA LYS A 84 10.43 -15.35 -0.67
C LYS A 84 10.08 -16.46 -1.65
N ASP A 85 9.49 -17.57 -1.21
CA ASP A 85 9.16 -18.70 -2.10
C ASP A 85 7.96 -18.42 -3.01
N ASN A 86 7.09 -17.47 -2.64
CA ASN A 86 5.85 -17.22 -3.37
C ASN A 86 6.07 -16.42 -4.67
N VAL A 87 7.04 -15.52 -4.70
CA VAL A 87 7.38 -14.73 -5.90
C VAL A 87 7.76 -15.65 -7.06
N ARG A 88 8.62 -16.64 -6.82
CA ARG A 88 9.05 -17.60 -7.84
C ARG A 88 7.88 -18.40 -8.38
N ASN A 89 7.01 -18.90 -7.50
CA ASN A 89 5.83 -19.67 -7.88
C ASN A 89 4.85 -18.84 -8.70
N LEU A 90 4.62 -17.58 -8.30
CA LEU A 90 3.79 -16.65 -9.06
C LEU A 90 4.37 -16.38 -10.43
N ARG A 91 5.70 -16.19 -10.56
CA ARG A 91 6.34 -16.03 -11.88
C ARG A 91 6.15 -17.24 -12.78
N ILE A 92 6.23 -18.46 -12.24
CA ILE A 92 5.96 -19.71 -13.01
C ILE A 92 4.49 -19.77 -13.45
N ILE A 93 3.55 -19.41 -12.57
CA ILE A 93 2.12 -19.38 -12.91
C ILE A 93 1.86 -18.34 -14.00
N LEU A 94 2.44 -17.14 -13.86
CA LEU A 94 2.33 -16.05 -14.83
C LEU A 94 2.95 -16.44 -16.16
N SER A 95 4.18 -16.96 -16.19
CA SER A 95 4.83 -17.35 -17.45
C SER A 95 4.19 -18.59 -18.10
N GLY A 96 3.64 -19.52 -17.32
CA GLY A 96 2.99 -20.72 -17.83
C GLY A 96 1.56 -20.48 -18.30
N LYS A 97 0.67 -20.16 -17.36
CA LYS A 97 -0.78 -19.99 -17.62
C LYS A 97 -1.10 -18.67 -18.32
N PHE A 98 -0.21 -17.68 -18.22
CA PHE A 98 -0.47 -16.30 -18.62
C PHE A 98 0.71 -15.68 -19.39
N LYS A 99 1.28 -16.42 -20.36
CA LYS A 99 2.51 -16.13 -21.15
C LYS A 99 2.73 -14.69 -21.65
N LYS A 100 1.69 -13.86 -21.72
CA LYS A 100 1.74 -12.51 -22.31
C LYS A 100 2.37 -11.45 -21.39
N HIS A 101 2.46 -11.68 -20.09
CA HIS A 101 2.71 -10.61 -19.12
C HIS A 101 4.19 -10.41 -18.79
N LYS A 102 4.63 -9.14 -18.78
CA LYS A 102 5.88 -8.76 -18.12
C LYS A 102 5.63 -8.66 -16.61
N SER A 103 6.37 -9.42 -15.81
CA SER A 103 6.29 -9.37 -14.35
C SER A 103 7.37 -8.48 -13.77
N LEU A 104 6.97 -7.46 -13.03
CA LEU A 104 7.85 -6.61 -12.21
C LEU A 104 7.82 -7.10 -10.77
N GLU A 105 8.86 -6.79 -9.99
CA GLU A 105 8.89 -7.03 -8.55
C GLU A 105 9.00 -5.68 -7.84
N ALA A 106 8.21 -5.49 -6.79
CA ALA A 106 8.20 -4.26 -6.01
C ALA A 106 8.07 -4.55 -4.51
N ILE A 107 8.74 -3.72 -3.73
CA ILE A 107 8.67 -3.71 -2.27
C ILE A 107 8.13 -2.38 -1.79
N TYR A 108 7.66 -2.38 -0.55
CA TYR A 108 7.35 -1.16 0.18
C TYR A 108 8.51 -0.87 1.12
N LYS A 109 9.28 0.16 0.81
CA LYS A 109 10.49 0.53 1.53
C LYS A 109 10.19 1.63 2.55
N PRO A 110 10.34 1.36 3.86
CA PRO A 110 10.29 2.42 4.84
C PRO A 110 11.43 3.41 4.61
N SER A 111 11.14 4.72 4.63
CA SER A 111 12.16 5.74 4.34
C SER A 111 12.36 6.78 5.43
N TRP A 112 11.32 7.21 6.13
CA TRP A 112 11.42 8.11 7.29
C TRP A 112 10.18 8.03 8.19
N LEU A 113 10.22 8.74 9.32
CA LEU A 113 9.14 8.75 10.32
C LEU A 113 8.62 10.18 10.53
N TYR A 114 7.31 10.38 10.52
CA TYR A 114 6.70 11.67 10.87
C TYR A 114 6.26 11.67 12.34
N SER A 115 6.68 12.67 13.13
CA SER A 115 6.21 12.81 14.50
C SER A 115 4.90 13.56 14.58
N LEU A 116 3.88 12.96 15.20
CA LEU A 116 2.63 13.65 15.50
C LEU A 116 2.76 14.67 16.65
N ARG A 117 3.88 14.67 17.39
CA ARG A 117 4.09 15.58 18.52
C ARG A 117 4.42 16.99 18.06
N ASP A 118 5.34 17.11 17.11
CA ASP A 118 5.90 18.40 16.68
C ASP A 118 5.90 18.59 15.15
N GLY A 119 5.40 17.61 14.39
CA GLY A 119 5.39 17.64 12.93
C GLY A 119 6.77 17.45 12.28
N SER A 120 7.78 17.05 13.05
CA SER A 120 9.13 16.84 12.53
C SER A 120 9.26 15.54 11.73
N ARG A 121 10.19 15.55 10.78
CA ARG A 121 10.70 14.35 10.11
C ARG A 121 11.83 13.78 10.94
N LYS A 122 11.70 12.51 11.34
CA LYS A 122 12.75 11.72 11.98
C LYS A 122 13.34 10.71 11.00
N GLU A 123 14.62 10.39 11.19
CA GLU A 123 15.28 9.32 10.47
C GLU A 123 14.65 7.97 10.80
N ILE A 124 14.71 7.03 9.86
CA ILE A 124 14.10 5.71 10.03
C ILE A 124 14.70 4.92 11.21
N ASP A 125 15.96 5.18 11.53
CA ASP A 125 16.69 4.55 12.64
C ASP A 125 16.25 5.07 14.02
N ALA A 126 15.40 6.10 14.11
CA ALA A 126 14.93 6.64 15.38
C ALA A 126 14.17 5.62 16.25
N ILE A 127 13.68 4.53 15.65
CA ILE A 127 12.99 3.41 16.34
C ILE A 127 13.88 2.17 16.52
N ARG A 128 15.15 2.20 16.10
CA ARG A 128 16.06 1.06 16.24
C ARG A 128 16.34 0.77 17.72
N SER A 129 16.17 -0.49 18.11
CA SER A 129 16.29 -0.96 19.49
C SER A 129 15.33 -0.26 20.46
N LYS A 130 14.25 0.35 19.94
CA LYS A 130 13.22 1.02 20.74
C LYS A 130 12.04 0.11 20.94
N LYS A 131 11.45 0.18 22.14
CA LYS A 131 10.21 -0.52 22.46
C LYS A 131 9.04 0.18 21.82
N VAL A 132 8.36 -0.46 20.89
CA VAL A 132 7.27 0.14 20.13
C VAL A 132 5.96 -0.63 20.26
N SER A 133 4.85 0.11 20.32
CA SER A 133 3.52 -0.43 20.04
C SER A 133 3.18 -0.21 18.58
N LEU A 134 2.76 -1.25 17.88
CA LEU A 134 2.20 -1.10 16.53
C LEU A 134 0.69 -0.89 16.59
N VAL A 135 0.20 0.05 15.78
CA VAL A 135 -1.23 0.25 15.58
C VAL A 135 -1.52 0.34 14.09
N SER A 136 -2.45 -0.50 13.61
CA SER A 136 -2.83 -0.45 12.19
C SER A 136 -4.26 -0.89 11.95
N ALA A 137 -4.89 -0.31 10.93
CA ALA A 137 -6.20 -0.71 10.39
C ALA A 137 -6.09 -0.91 8.88
N VAL A 138 -5.13 -1.75 8.48
CA VAL A 138 -4.80 -2.08 7.09
C VAL A 138 -5.08 -3.54 6.78
N ALA A 139 -5.35 -3.85 5.51
CA ALA A 139 -5.64 -5.21 5.04
C ALA A 139 -4.60 -6.29 5.39
N ASN A 140 -3.32 -5.94 5.54
CA ASN A 140 -2.25 -6.89 5.89
C ASN A 140 -1.36 -6.34 7.03
N PRO A 141 -1.80 -6.47 8.30
CA PRO A 141 -1.03 -6.03 9.47
C PRO A 141 0.29 -6.78 9.64
N ALA A 142 0.35 -8.04 9.18
CA ALA A 142 1.55 -8.86 9.27
C ALA A 142 2.73 -8.27 8.47
N TYR A 143 2.46 -7.72 7.29
CA TYR A 143 3.48 -7.04 6.49
C TYR A 143 3.93 -5.73 7.13
N PHE A 144 3.03 -4.96 7.74
CA PHE A 144 3.41 -3.77 8.50
C PHE A 144 4.32 -4.11 9.68
N LYS A 145 3.97 -5.17 10.44
CA LYS A 145 4.83 -5.71 11.49
C LYS A 145 6.20 -6.12 10.96
N TYR A 146 6.25 -6.83 9.84
CA TYR A 146 7.50 -7.25 9.19
C TYR A 146 8.40 -6.05 8.86
N MET A 147 7.84 -4.99 8.25
CA MET A 147 8.60 -3.78 7.94
C MET A 147 9.21 -3.15 9.20
N VAL A 148 8.40 -2.92 10.24
CA VAL A 148 8.90 -2.28 11.47
C VAL A 148 9.92 -3.15 12.21
N ASN A 149 9.72 -4.47 12.21
CA ASN A 149 10.67 -5.41 12.81
C ASN A 149 12.04 -5.37 12.09
N ASN A 150 12.04 -5.26 10.76
CA ASN A 150 13.28 -5.17 9.97
C ASN A 150 14.05 -3.86 10.18
N LEU A 151 13.40 -2.82 10.70
CA LEU A 151 14.07 -1.59 11.13
C LEU A 151 14.80 -1.76 12.48
N GLY A 152 14.65 -2.91 13.13
CA GLY A 152 15.29 -3.24 14.40
C GLY A 152 14.53 -2.72 15.62
N ALA A 153 13.26 -2.33 15.48
CA ALA A 153 12.42 -1.97 16.61
C ALA A 153 12.00 -3.20 17.42
N GLU A 154 11.95 -3.09 18.75
CA GLU A 154 11.43 -4.11 19.65
C GLU A 154 9.91 -3.96 19.76
N ILE A 155 9.16 -4.75 18.98
CA ILE A 155 7.70 -4.67 18.98
C ILE A 155 7.16 -5.42 20.20
N ILE A 156 6.85 -4.67 21.26
CA ILE A 156 6.36 -5.21 22.53
C ILE A 156 4.84 -5.27 22.63
N HIS A 157 4.14 -4.47 21.83
CA HIS A 157 2.68 -4.49 21.76
C HIS A 157 2.17 -4.29 20.34
N LYS A 158 0.96 -4.81 20.06
CA LYS A 158 0.27 -4.57 18.79
C LYS A 158 -1.24 -4.42 18.99
N MET A 159 -1.84 -3.49 18.27
CA MET A 159 -3.28 -3.33 18.14
C MET A 159 -3.67 -3.32 16.67
N ASP A 160 -4.18 -4.46 16.21
CA ASP A 160 -4.69 -4.64 14.86
C ASP A 160 -6.21 -4.35 14.87
N PHE A 161 -6.63 -3.32 14.15
CA PHE A 161 -8.04 -2.95 13.97
C PHE A 161 -8.55 -3.49 12.62
N PRO A 162 -9.88 -3.64 12.44
CA PRO A 162 -10.46 -4.03 11.14
C PRO A 162 -9.99 -3.11 10.01
N ASP A 163 -9.79 -3.65 8.80
CA ASP A 163 -9.40 -2.82 7.65
C ASP A 163 -10.41 -1.68 7.45
N HIS A 164 -9.89 -0.49 7.16
CA HIS A 164 -10.69 0.74 7.09
C HIS A 164 -11.36 1.20 8.40
N HIS A 165 -10.96 0.71 9.58
CA HIS A 165 -11.50 1.16 10.87
C HIS A 165 -11.49 2.69 11.01
N ASN A 166 -12.60 3.25 11.49
CA ASN A 166 -12.73 4.66 11.84
C ASN A 166 -12.43 4.81 13.33
N TYR A 167 -11.24 5.31 13.66
CA TYR A 167 -10.83 5.53 15.04
C TYR A 167 -11.76 6.52 15.75
N THR A 168 -12.10 6.17 16.98
CA THR A 168 -12.81 7.04 17.92
C THR A 168 -11.84 7.65 18.93
N GLN A 169 -12.27 8.69 19.67
CA GLN A 169 -11.46 9.25 20.75
C GLN A 169 -11.12 8.19 21.82
N LYS A 170 -12.05 7.27 22.10
CA LYS A 170 -11.83 6.14 23.03
C LYS A 170 -10.77 5.17 22.52
N ASP A 171 -10.73 4.92 21.20
CA ASP A 171 -9.67 4.09 20.60
C ASP A 171 -8.31 4.75 20.79
N PHE A 172 -8.22 6.06 20.53
CA PHE A 172 -7.00 6.83 20.71
C PHE A 172 -6.51 6.81 22.16
N GLU A 173 -7.39 7.09 23.13
CA GLU A 173 -7.07 7.02 24.56
C GLU A 173 -6.60 5.63 24.98
N ARG A 174 -7.23 4.57 24.45
CA ARG A 174 -6.82 3.18 24.68
C ARG A 174 -5.44 2.89 24.09
N ILE A 175 -5.18 3.37 22.86
CA ILE A 175 -3.87 3.23 22.19
C ILE A 175 -2.77 3.79 23.08
N GLU A 176 -2.91 5.05 23.51
CA GLU A 176 -1.90 5.70 24.35
C GLU A 176 -1.75 5.00 25.71
N LYS A 177 -2.88 4.74 26.39
CA LYS A 177 -2.88 4.13 27.72
C LYS A 177 -2.17 2.79 27.71
N THR A 178 -2.53 1.89 26.80
CA THR A 178 -1.93 0.56 26.75
C THR A 178 -0.47 0.62 26.31
N ALA A 179 -0.10 1.50 25.37
CA ALA A 179 1.31 1.64 25.00
C ALA A 179 2.18 2.08 26.19
N ILE A 180 1.69 3.03 26.99
CA ILE A 180 2.36 3.48 28.22
C ILE A 180 2.44 2.36 29.26
N GLU A 181 1.33 1.66 29.52
CA GLU A 181 1.28 0.54 30.49
C GLU A 181 2.23 -0.61 30.12
N GLN A 182 2.46 -0.84 28.83
CA GLN A 182 3.41 -1.84 28.34
C GLN A 182 4.87 -1.36 28.36
N GLY A 183 5.11 -0.07 28.65
CA GLY A 183 6.46 0.52 28.64
C GLY A 183 7.00 0.76 27.23
N CYS A 184 6.13 1.10 26.27
CA CYS A 184 6.55 1.51 24.93
C CYS A 184 7.18 2.91 24.98
N GLU A 185 8.25 3.11 24.22
CA GLU A 185 8.83 4.43 23.96
C GLU A 185 8.07 5.18 22.86
N TYR A 186 7.52 4.44 21.88
CA TYR A 186 6.75 5.01 20.77
C TYR A 186 5.53 4.17 20.41
N VAL A 187 4.51 4.83 19.86
CA VAL A 187 3.50 4.16 19.02
C VAL A 187 3.89 4.36 17.55
N VAL A 188 3.91 3.30 16.75
CA VAL A 188 4.15 3.40 15.30
C VAL A 188 2.86 3.05 14.54
N VAL A 189 2.45 3.97 13.66
CA VAL A 189 1.24 3.86 12.84
C VAL A 189 1.55 3.95 11.35
N THR A 190 0.61 3.53 10.51
CA THR A 190 0.68 3.73 9.05
C THR A 190 0.22 5.14 8.66
N GLU A 191 0.63 5.64 7.49
CA GLU A 191 0.11 6.90 6.94
C GLU A 191 -1.41 6.88 6.73
N LYS A 192 -1.97 5.73 6.33
CA LYS A 192 -3.41 5.56 6.15
C LYS A 192 -4.17 5.76 7.46
N ASP A 193 -3.60 5.28 8.56
CA ASP A 193 -4.21 5.39 9.88
C ASP A 193 -4.00 6.78 10.49
N MET A 194 -2.86 7.43 10.21
CA MET A 194 -2.63 8.83 10.58
C MET A 194 -3.74 9.75 10.04
N VAL A 195 -4.15 9.61 8.77
CA VAL A 195 -5.20 10.46 8.19
C VAL A 195 -6.53 10.37 8.96
N LYS A 196 -6.78 9.24 9.62
CA LYS A 196 -7.98 9.03 10.44
C LYS A 196 -7.78 9.53 11.87
N LEU A 197 -6.63 9.24 12.47
CA LEU A 197 -6.25 9.69 13.81
C LEU A 197 -6.14 11.22 13.90
N ALA A 198 -5.68 11.89 12.83
CA ALA A 198 -5.57 13.34 12.74
C ALA A 198 -6.93 14.08 12.82
N LYS A 199 -8.05 13.35 12.73
CA LYS A 199 -9.40 13.91 12.92
C LYS A 199 -9.83 13.93 14.40
N LEU A 200 -9.06 13.32 15.28
CA LEU A 200 -9.31 13.23 16.71
C LEU A 200 -8.58 14.35 17.46
N ASP A 201 -8.91 14.52 18.75
CA ASP A 201 -8.14 15.43 19.60
C ASP A 201 -6.83 14.76 20.02
N ILE A 202 -5.75 15.14 19.32
CA ILE A 202 -4.39 14.62 19.50
C ILE A 202 -3.42 15.65 20.08
N LYS A 203 -3.91 16.80 20.57
CA LYS A 203 -3.02 17.93 20.98
C LYS A 203 -2.13 17.60 22.18
N ASN A 204 -2.59 16.72 23.07
CA ASN A 204 -1.92 16.39 24.32
C ASN A 204 -1.40 14.95 24.31
N LEU A 205 -0.53 14.63 23.34
CA LEU A 205 0.09 13.29 23.23
C LEU A 205 0.87 12.94 24.50
N LYS A 206 0.39 11.94 25.24
CA LYS A 206 1.05 11.35 26.41
C LYS A 206 2.25 10.50 26.00
N LEU A 207 2.17 9.84 24.84
CA LEU A 207 3.26 9.10 24.23
C LEU A 207 3.49 9.57 22.80
N GLU A 208 4.74 9.58 22.35
CA GLU A 208 5.03 10.01 20.99
C GLU A 208 4.52 8.97 19.98
N ILE A 209 3.76 9.45 18.99
CA ILE A 209 3.25 8.64 17.88
C ILE A 209 4.04 9.00 16.62
N LEU A 210 4.66 7.99 16.04
CA LEU A 210 5.46 8.08 14.82
C LEU A 210 4.70 7.42 13.67
N VAL A 211 4.62 8.11 12.53
CA VAL A 211 3.98 7.60 11.32
C VAL A 211 5.07 7.08 10.39
N LEU A 212 5.00 5.81 10.01
CA LEU A 212 5.94 5.21 9.09
C LEU A 212 5.64 5.66 7.65
N HIS A 213 6.52 6.48 7.06
CA HIS A 213 6.45 6.79 5.64
C HIS A 213 7.08 5.67 4.83
N VAL A 214 6.39 5.28 3.76
CA VAL A 214 6.72 4.11 2.96
C VAL A 214 6.64 4.44 1.49
N GLU A 215 7.71 4.14 0.77
CA GLU A 215 7.82 4.35 -0.67
C GLU A 215 7.69 3.02 -1.42
N LEU A 216 7.08 3.02 -2.59
CA LEU A 216 7.09 1.86 -3.47
C LEU A 216 8.41 1.85 -4.26
N GLU A 217 9.21 0.80 -4.09
CA GLU A 217 10.43 0.59 -4.86
C GLU A 217 10.25 -0.60 -5.80
N ILE A 218 10.38 -0.37 -7.11
CA ILE A 218 10.42 -1.46 -8.11
C ILE A 218 11.84 -2.02 -8.11
N THR A 219 12.01 -3.23 -7.58
CA THR A 219 13.31 -3.89 -7.43
C THR A 219 13.72 -4.67 -8.66
N LYS A 220 12.77 -5.05 -9.53
CA LYS A 220 13.05 -5.66 -10.84
C LYS A 220 12.09 -5.18 -11.92
N GLY A 221 12.67 -4.92 -13.10
CA GLY A 221 11.95 -4.62 -14.33
C GLY A 221 11.57 -3.14 -14.53
N MET A 222 12.16 -2.23 -13.75
CA MET A 222 11.89 -0.79 -13.83
C MET A 222 12.30 -0.20 -15.18
N GLU A 223 13.47 -0.60 -15.70
CA GLU A 223 13.99 -0.11 -16.98
C GLU A 223 13.05 -0.46 -18.14
N GLU A 224 12.54 -1.69 -18.17
CA GLU A 224 11.60 -2.15 -19.19
C GLU A 224 10.24 -1.45 -19.08
N LEU A 225 9.79 -1.14 -17.86
CA LEU A 225 8.58 -0.34 -17.66
C LEU A 225 8.76 1.08 -18.21
N VAL A 226 9.86 1.74 -17.85
CA VAL A 226 10.17 3.10 -18.31
C VAL A 226 10.32 3.15 -19.83
N ALA A 227 11.05 2.20 -20.42
CA ALA A 227 11.18 2.10 -21.87
C ALA A 227 9.84 1.92 -22.57
N GLY A 228 8.96 1.06 -22.01
CA GLY A 228 7.59 0.87 -22.52
C GLY A 228 6.75 2.14 -22.45
N LEU A 229 6.78 2.83 -21.30
CA LEU A 229 6.05 4.09 -21.12
C LEU A 229 6.55 5.19 -22.07
N ASN A 230 7.86 5.35 -22.21
CA ASN A 230 8.44 6.36 -23.11
C ASN A 230 8.05 6.13 -24.56
N SER A 231 8.02 4.88 -25.03
CA SER A 231 7.55 4.53 -26.37
C SER A 231 6.10 4.96 -26.58
N MET A 232 5.22 4.70 -25.61
CA MET A 232 3.79 5.08 -25.69
C MET A 232 3.54 6.59 -25.61
N LEU A 233 4.39 7.33 -24.91
CA LEU A 233 4.25 8.79 -24.79
C LEU A 233 4.84 9.55 -25.98
N SER A 234 5.68 8.88 -26.77
CA SER A 234 6.32 9.45 -27.96
C SER A 234 5.55 9.17 -29.25
N SER A 235 4.54 8.28 -29.21
CA SER A 235 3.62 7.94 -30.31
C SER A 235 2.36 8.79 -30.30
#